data_AF-W6L6X7-F1
#
_entry.id   AF-W6L6X7-F1
#
_cell.length_a   1.000
_cell.length_b   1.000
_cell.length_c   1.000
_cell.angle_alpha   90.00
_cell.angle_beta   90.00
_cell.angle_gamma   90.00
#
_symmetry.space_group_name_H-M   'P 1'
#
loop_
_entity.id
_entity.type
_entity.pdbx_description
1 polymer ?
#
loop_
_entity_poly.entity_id
_entity_poly.type
_entity_poly.pdbx_seq_one_letter_code
_entity_poly.pdbx_strand_id
1 'polypeptide(L)'
;MHKDRLLVQPLRDNIRVVHFTGDVCSPFTISQSHHDTGVPDTDFVLYVAAGPAVFANLAWAVTCQFDPSGRPLVGAANFESVNTMDIFHVTHTLAHEILHVLGFDNQIFKNRNMLDTVSVRNKPASYVLKSPKVVEVARAHYGCSTMQHVELENTDGTGSVGSHWKMRNESIT
;
A
#
# COMPACT_ATOMS: atom_id res chain seq x y z
N MET A 1 1.05 -3.86 -14.06
CA MET A 1 0.02 -4.13 -13.03
C MET A 1 -0.58 -2.84 -12.49
N HIS A 2 0.12 -2.04 -11.69
CA HIS A 2 -0.45 -0.80 -11.11
C HIS A 2 -0.63 0.33 -12.12
N LYS A 3 0.41 0.65 -12.91
CA LYS A 3 0.36 1.74 -13.90
C LYS A 3 -0.83 1.63 -14.86
N ASP A 4 -1.21 0.40 -15.22
CA ASP A 4 -2.30 0.13 -16.17
C ASP A 4 -3.69 0.29 -15.55
N ARG A 5 -3.79 0.40 -14.21
CA ARG A 5 -5.05 0.38 -13.44
C ARG A 5 -5.24 1.64 -12.60
N LEU A 6 -4.16 2.34 -12.25
CA LEU A 6 -4.16 3.51 -11.40
C LEU A 6 -3.80 4.74 -12.22
N LEU A 7 -4.82 5.48 -12.64
CA LEU A 7 -4.64 6.81 -13.23
C LEU A 7 -4.47 7.84 -12.12
N VAL A 8 -3.58 8.80 -12.33
CA VAL A 8 -3.28 9.88 -11.37
C VAL A 8 -3.47 11.23 -12.02
N GLN A 9 -3.70 12.26 -11.20
CA GLN A 9 -3.52 13.64 -11.66
C GLN A 9 -2.02 13.94 -11.67
N PRO A 10 -1.41 14.25 -12.83
CA PRO A 10 0.03 14.44 -12.91
C PRO A 10 0.52 15.58 -12.02
N LEU A 11 1.67 15.37 -11.37
CA LEU A 11 2.39 16.44 -10.68
C LEU A 11 2.97 17.42 -11.71
N ARG A 12 3.00 18.71 -11.33
CA ARG A 12 3.57 19.78 -12.17
C ARG A 12 5.03 20.05 -11.84
N ASP A 13 5.42 19.83 -10.59
CA ASP A 13 6.74 20.13 -10.07
C ASP A 13 7.55 18.83 -9.88
N ASN A 14 8.87 18.96 -9.92
CA ASN A 14 9.78 17.85 -9.66
C ASN A 14 9.60 17.30 -8.24
N ILE A 15 9.64 15.98 -8.08
CA ILE A 15 9.68 15.37 -6.75
C ILE A 15 11.09 15.54 -6.19
N ARG A 16 11.25 16.47 -5.25
CA ARG A 16 12.46 16.61 -4.41
C ARG A 16 12.37 15.64 -3.25
N VAL A 17 13.34 14.73 -3.18
CA VAL A 17 13.38 13.71 -2.14
C VAL A 17 14.04 14.29 -0.90
N VAL A 18 13.37 14.19 0.25
CA VAL A 18 13.93 14.67 1.52
C VAL A 18 15.07 13.75 1.98
N HIS A 19 15.98 14.29 2.79
CA HIS A 19 16.93 13.45 3.51
C HIS A 19 16.18 12.67 4.59
N PHE A 20 16.05 11.35 4.38
CA PHE A 20 15.32 10.49 5.29
C PHE A 20 16.04 10.34 6.63
N THR A 21 15.25 10.26 7.69
CA THR A 21 15.69 9.96 9.06
C THR A 21 15.08 8.64 9.54
N GLY A 22 15.69 8.00 10.54
CA GLY A 22 15.22 6.73 11.11
C GLY A 22 15.68 5.50 10.33
N ASP A 23 15.27 4.31 10.76
CA ASP A 23 15.99 3.07 10.40
C ASP A 23 15.52 2.41 9.09
N VAL A 24 14.39 2.84 8.52
CA VAL A 24 13.78 2.15 7.37
C VAL A 24 14.15 2.77 6.03
N CYS A 25 13.94 4.09 5.88
CA CYS A 25 14.17 4.78 4.60
C CYS A 25 15.59 5.34 4.47
N SER A 26 16.25 5.69 5.58
CA SER A 26 17.61 6.28 5.55
C SER A 26 18.71 5.40 4.95
N PRO A 27 18.65 4.04 5.00
CA PRO A 27 19.68 3.21 4.38
C PRO A 27 19.69 3.23 2.85
N PHE A 28 18.64 3.75 2.19
CA PHE A 28 18.57 3.78 0.73
C PHE A 28 19.52 4.82 0.15
N THR A 29 20.30 4.41 -0.85
CA THR A 29 21.19 5.33 -1.56
C THR A 29 20.39 6.16 -2.56
N ILE A 30 20.34 7.48 -2.30
CA ILE A 30 19.63 8.46 -3.12
C ILE A 30 20.67 9.36 -3.79
N SER A 31 20.50 9.60 -5.08
CA SER A 31 21.41 10.49 -5.81
C SER A 31 21.25 11.92 -5.32
N GLN A 32 22.35 12.67 -5.29
CA GLN A 32 22.33 14.07 -4.85
C GLN A 32 21.38 14.93 -5.72
N SER A 33 21.24 14.60 -7.01
CA SER A 33 20.29 15.30 -7.89
C SER A 33 18.82 15.12 -7.50
N HIS A 34 18.44 13.99 -6.89
CA HIS A 34 17.07 13.78 -6.41
C HIS A 34 16.76 14.65 -5.18
N HIS A 35 17.78 15.04 -4.40
CA HIS A 35 17.66 16.02 -3.33
C HIS A 35 17.64 17.45 -3.86
N ASP A 36 18.57 17.78 -4.76
CA ASP A 36 18.84 19.16 -5.17
C ASP A 36 17.88 19.66 -6.25
N THR A 37 17.73 18.92 -7.34
CA THR A 37 16.89 19.30 -8.50
C THR A 37 15.55 18.59 -8.50
N GLY A 38 15.46 17.44 -7.84
CA GLY A 38 14.30 16.55 -7.87
C GLY A 38 14.21 15.73 -9.16
N VAL A 39 13.31 14.76 -9.15
CA VAL A 39 13.01 13.90 -10.31
C VAL A 39 11.93 14.58 -11.17
N PRO A 40 12.21 14.92 -12.44
CA PRO A 40 11.23 15.55 -13.33
C PRO A 40 10.20 14.55 -13.87
N ASP A 41 9.08 15.04 -14.39
CA ASP A 41 8.04 14.27 -15.10
C ASP A 41 7.61 12.99 -14.36
N THR A 42 7.54 13.05 -13.02
CA THR A 42 7.36 11.88 -12.17
C THR A 42 6.27 12.13 -11.13
N ASP A 43 5.38 11.14 -11.00
CA ASP A 43 4.25 11.16 -10.07
C ASP A 43 4.49 10.41 -8.76
N PHE A 44 5.50 9.54 -8.76
CA PHE A 44 5.91 8.70 -7.63
C PHE A 44 7.33 8.15 -7.88
N VAL A 45 8.20 8.18 -6.87
CA VAL A 45 9.55 7.60 -6.93
C VAL A 45 9.61 6.39 -6.01
N LEU A 46 10.05 5.24 -6.53
CA LEU A 46 10.28 4.03 -5.74
C LEU A 46 11.76 3.69 -5.71
N TYR A 47 12.37 3.74 -4.54
CA TYR A 47 13.72 3.22 -4.32
C TYR A 47 13.64 1.74 -3.97
N VAL A 48 14.43 0.91 -4.64
CA VAL A 48 14.37 -0.54 -4.50
C VAL A 48 15.73 -1.08 -4.08
N ALA A 49 15.74 -1.97 -3.09
CA ALA A 49 16.90 -2.70 -2.63
C ALA A 49 16.66 -4.22 -2.73
N ALA A 50 17.75 -4.97 -2.80
CA ALA A 50 17.74 -6.42 -2.69
C ALA A 50 18.71 -6.82 -1.57
N GLY A 51 18.16 -7.10 -0.40
CA GLY A 51 18.91 -7.44 0.80
C GLY A 51 18.17 -8.49 1.64
N PRO A 52 18.87 -9.17 2.56
CA PRO A 52 18.26 -10.14 3.47
C PRO A 52 17.08 -9.49 4.19
N ALA A 53 15.89 -10.07 4.05
CA ALA A 53 14.73 -9.56 4.75
C ALA A 53 14.88 -9.93 6.24
N VAL A 54 14.91 -8.92 7.12
CA VAL A 54 15.03 -9.10 8.59
C VAL A 54 13.74 -9.70 9.16
N PHE A 55 12.62 -9.48 8.48
CA PHE A 55 11.32 -10.07 8.77
C PHE A 55 11.12 -11.25 7.84
N ALA A 56 10.42 -12.29 8.28
CA ALA A 56 10.14 -13.51 7.51
C ALA A 56 9.23 -13.29 6.27
N ASN A 57 9.31 -12.10 5.66
CA ASN A 57 8.54 -11.63 4.53
C ASN A 57 9.45 -11.57 3.31
N LEU A 58 8.97 -12.10 2.18
CA LEU A 58 9.70 -12.16 0.91
C LEU A 58 10.05 -10.77 0.35
N ALA A 59 9.24 -9.76 0.68
CA ALA A 59 9.44 -8.37 0.35
C ALA A 59 8.74 -7.48 1.38
N TRP A 60 9.10 -6.21 1.40
CA TRP A 60 8.37 -5.15 2.11
C TRP A 60 8.45 -3.85 1.31
N ALA A 61 7.45 -2.98 1.46
CA ALA A 61 7.54 -1.60 1.00
C ALA A 61 6.85 -0.62 1.94
N VAL A 62 7.40 0.60 2.05
CA VAL A 62 6.88 1.66 2.91
C VAL A 62 6.92 3.02 2.22
N THR A 63 5.93 3.87 2.50
CA THR A 63 5.94 5.25 2.02
C THR A 63 6.87 6.09 2.89
N CYS A 64 7.86 6.74 2.28
CA CYS A 64 8.87 7.55 2.97
C CYS A 64 8.56 9.06 2.91
N GLN A 65 7.77 9.51 1.92
CA GLN A 65 7.43 10.92 1.75
C GLN A 65 6.03 11.10 1.16
N PHE A 66 5.31 12.08 1.69
CA PHE A 66 4.00 12.51 1.21
C PHE A 66 4.04 13.98 0.77
N ASP A 67 3.10 14.37 -0.08
CA ASP A 67 2.78 15.79 -0.31
C ASP A 67 1.88 16.35 0.81
N PRO A 68 1.64 17.68 0.85
CA PRO A 68 0.76 18.29 1.86
C PRO A 68 -0.70 17.81 1.84
N SER A 69 -1.16 17.21 0.73
CA SER A 69 -2.50 16.62 0.62
C SER A 69 -2.57 15.18 1.17
N GLY A 70 -1.43 14.60 1.55
CA GLY A 70 -1.31 13.20 1.95
C GLY A 70 -1.27 12.23 0.76
N ARG A 71 -0.83 12.67 -0.42
CA ARG A 71 -0.52 11.80 -1.56
C ARG A 71 0.90 11.22 -1.37
N PRO A 72 1.08 9.89 -1.46
CA PRO A 72 2.41 9.28 -1.50
C PRO A 72 3.23 9.83 -2.68
N LEU A 73 4.46 10.26 -2.41
CA LEU A 73 5.40 10.75 -3.43
C LEU A 73 6.64 9.87 -3.58
N VAL A 74 7.15 9.37 -2.45
CA VAL A 74 8.38 8.58 -2.43
C VAL A 74 8.19 7.37 -1.55
N GLY A 75 8.55 6.20 -2.07
CA GLY A 75 8.54 4.94 -1.36
C GLY A 75 9.89 4.25 -1.39
N ALA A 76 10.06 3.32 -0.47
CA ALA A 76 11.17 2.38 -0.44
C ALA A 76 10.63 0.95 -0.44
N ALA A 77 11.27 0.05 -1.17
CA ALA A 77 10.96 -1.37 -1.19
C ALA A 77 12.23 -2.20 -1.09
N ASN A 78 12.14 -3.34 -0.41
CA ASN A 78 13.19 -4.34 -0.39
C ASN A 78 12.58 -5.70 -0.70
N PHE A 79 13.30 -6.52 -1.47
CA PHE A 79 12.94 -7.91 -1.69
C PHE A 79 14.14 -8.82 -1.41
N GLU A 80 13.86 -10.02 -0.88
CA GLU A 80 14.89 -11.02 -0.65
C GLU A 80 15.35 -11.64 -1.98
N SER A 81 16.61 -12.08 -2.06
CA SER A 81 17.14 -12.79 -3.23
C SER A 81 16.49 -14.17 -3.36
N VAL A 82 15.52 -14.27 -4.27
CA VAL A 82 14.67 -15.45 -4.48
C VAL A 82 15.31 -16.49 -5.40
N ASN A 83 16.24 -17.29 -4.87
CA ASN A 83 16.86 -18.38 -5.64
C ASN A 83 15.98 -19.65 -5.75
N THR A 84 14.81 -19.70 -5.10
CA THR A 84 14.02 -20.94 -4.95
C THR A 84 12.50 -20.82 -5.12
N MET A 85 11.96 -19.65 -5.48
CA MET A 85 10.49 -19.43 -5.58
C MET A 85 9.99 -19.23 -7.02
N ASP A 86 8.73 -19.60 -7.25
CA ASP A 86 8.01 -19.37 -8.51
C ASP A 86 7.89 -17.87 -8.80
N ILE A 87 8.23 -17.48 -10.04
CA ILE A 87 8.18 -16.11 -10.54
C ILE A 87 6.79 -15.50 -10.39
N PHE A 88 5.72 -16.31 -10.50
CA PHE A 88 4.35 -15.82 -10.33
C PHE A 88 4.08 -15.38 -8.89
N HIS A 89 4.56 -16.15 -7.91
CA HIS A 89 4.39 -15.81 -6.49
C HIS A 89 5.17 -14.54 -6.15
N VAL A 90 6.44 -14.47 -6.53
CA VAL A 90 7.28 -13.28 -6.28
C VAL A 90 6.69 -12.03 -6.93
N THR A 91 6.20 -12.15 -8.17
CA THR A 91 5.60 -11.03 -8.91
C THR A 91 4.34 -10.50 -8.21
N HIS A 92 3.48 -11.39 -7.71
CA HIS A 92 2.28 -10.99 -6.97
C HIS A 92 2.62 -10.38 -5.62
N THR A 93 3.57 -10.95 -4.88
CA THR A 93 4.03 -10.39 -3.61
C THR A 93 4.64 -9.02 -3.80
N LEU A 94 5.50 -8.82 -4.81
CA LEU A 94 6.05 -7.48 -5.07
C LEU A 94 4.97 -6.48 -5.46
N ALA A 95 3.97 -6.91 -6.25
CA ALA A 95 2.83 -6.05 -6.54
C ALA A 95 2.02 -5.71 -5.28
N HIS A 96 1.81 -6.67 -4.39
CA HIS A 96 1.16 -6.43 -3.10
C HIS A 96 1.91 -5.37 -2.27
N GLU A 97 3.23 -5.49 -2.14
CA GLU A 97 4.03 -4.49 -1.42
C GLU A 97 3.97 -3.11 -2.08
N ILE A 98 4.07 -3.06 -3.41
CA ILE A 98 3.93 -1.79 -4.14
C ILE A 98 2.53 -1.19 -3.96
N LEU A 99 1.48 -1.98 -3.78
CA LEU A 99 0.15 -1.45 -3.50
C LEU A 99 0.13 -0.69 -2.15
N HIS A 100 0.79 -1.22 -1.11
CA HIS A 100 0.92 -0.51 0.16
C HIS A 100 1.67 0.81 0.02
N VAL A 101 2.79 0.80 -0.72
CA VAL A 101 3.61 2.01 -0.94
C VAL A 101 2.88 3.10 -1.73
N LEU A 102 1.92 2.70 -2.56
CA LEU A 102 1.06 3.62 -3.31
C LEU A 102 -0.15 4.11 -2.51
N GLY A 103 -0.32 3.62 -1.27
CA GLY A 103 -1.24 4.19 -0.30
C GLY A 103 -2.38 3.28 0.14
N PHE A 104 -2.29 1.98 -0.13
CA PHE A 104 -3.18 1.00 0.48
C PHE A 104 -2.76 0.74 1.93
N ASP A 105 -3.11 1.67 2.81
CA ASP A 105 -2.68 1.66 4.20
C ASP A 105 -3.77 2.24 5.12
N ASN A 106 -3.88 1.66 6.32
CA ASN A 106 -4.91 2.01 7.30
C ASN A 106 -4.85 3.49 7.72
N GLN A 107 -3.67 4.10 7.79
CA GLN A 107 -3.51 5.48 8.21
C GLN A 107 -4.01 6.42 7.12
N ILE A 108 -3.79 6.07 5.85
CA ILE A 108 -4.31 6.81 4.70
C ILE A 108 -5.82 6.68 4.63
N PHE A 109 -6.37 5.47 4.81
CA PHE A 109 -7.81 5.26 4.85
C PHE A 109 -8.46 6.06 5.97
N LYS A 110 -7.85 6.10 7.16
CA LYS A 110 -8.29 6.90 8.30
C LYS A 110 -8.28 8.40 7.97
N ASN A 111 -7.16 8.92 7.48
CA ASN A 111 -7.00 10.34 7.16
C ASN A 111 -7.98 10.80 6.06
N ARG A 112 -8.39 9.89 5.17
CA ARG A 112 -9.39 10.14 4.13
C ARG A 112 -10.83 9.84 4.56
N ASN A 113 -11.07 9.57 5.85
CA ASN A 113 -12.39 9.25 6.40
C ASN A 113 -13.08 8.05 5.70
N MET A 114 -12.29 7.06 5.30
CA MET A 114 -12.77 5.86 4.59
C MET A 114 -13.05 4.69 5.52
N LEU A 115 -12.55 4.73 6.76
CA LEU A 115 -12.70 3.66 7.75
C LEU A 115 -13.93 3.85 8.64
N ASP A 116 -14.48 2.72 9.07
CA ASP A 116 -15.41 2.62 10.19
C ASP A 116 -15.03 1.43 11.07
N THR A 117 -15.66 1.33 12.24
CA THR A 117 -15.48 0.20 13.16
C THR A 117 -16.84 -0.44 13.43
N VAL A 118 -17.03 -1.67 12.93
CA VAL A 118 -18.33 -2.36 13.00
C VAL A 118 -18.17 -3.75 13.59
N SER A 119 -19.13 -4.18 14.40
CA SER A 119 -19.24 -5.59 14.82
C SER A 119 -19.92 -6.39 13.72
N VAL A 120 -19.22 -7.38 13.19
CA VAL A 120 -19.71 -8.22 12.09
C VAL A 120 -19.77 -9.67 12.58
N ARG A 121 -20.91 -10.35 12.36
CA ARG A 121 -21.16 -11.75 12.74
C ARG A 121 -20.83 -12.05 14.21
N ASN A 122 -21.29 -11.20 15.13
CA ASN A 122 -21.11 -11.34 16.58
C ASN A 122 -19.63 -11.40 17.02
N LYS A 123 -18.72 -10.81 16.24
CA LYS A 123 -17.31 -10.63 16.62
C LYS A 123 -17.08 -9.23 17.19
N PRO A 124 -16.01 -9.03 17.99
CA PRO A 124 -15.59 -7.69 18.41
C PRO A 124 -15.49 -6.74 17.22
N ALA A 125 -15.76 -5.46 17.46
CA ALA A 125 -15.77 -4.45 16.41
C ALA A 125 -14.39 -4.35 15.75
N SER A 126 -14.36 -4.28 14.42
CA SER A 126 -13.14 -4.28 13.62
C SER A 126 -13.24 -3.30 12.45
N TYR A 127 -12.10 -2.95 11.86
CA TYR A 127 -12.04 -1.99 10.77
C TYR A 127 -12.74 -2.49 9.51
N VAL A 128 -13.52 -1.61 8.90
CA VAL A 128 -14.17 -1.82 7.61
C VAL A 128 -13.96 -0.60 6.72
N LEU A 129 -13.91 -0.79 5.40
CA LEU A 129 -13.92 0.30 4.42
C LEU A 129 -15.35 0.59 3.97
N LYS A 130 -15.74 1.87 4.05
CA LYS A 130 -17.08 2.36 3.71
C LYS A 130 -17.12 3.38 2.57
N SER A 131 -15.99 3.55 1.86
CA SER A 131 -15.95 4.52 0.76
C SER A 131 -16.94 4.14 -0.36
N PRO A 132 -17.59 5.12 -1.02
CA PRO A 132 -18.65 4.83 -2.00
C PRO A 132 -18.24 3.85 -3.09
N LYS A 133 -17.02 4.00 -3.64
CA LYS A 133 -16.54 3.12 -4.71
C LYS A 133 -16.25 1.69 -4.23
N VAL A 134 -15.72 1.53 -3.02
CA VAL A 134 -15.50 0.19 -2.43
C VAL A 134 -16.84 -0.52 -2.25
N VAL A 135 -17.85 0.17 -1.73
CA VAL A 135 -19.19 -0.40 -1.54
C VAL A 135 -19.86 -0.73 -2.88
N GLU A 136 -19.77 0.15 -3.87
CA GLU A 136 -20.28 -0.08 -5.22
C GLU A 136 -19.71 -1.37 -5.83
N VAL A 137 -18.37 -1.52 -5.82
CA VAL A 137 -17.69 -2.68 -6.39
C VAL A 137 -18.01 -3.95 -5.59
N ALA A 138 -18.06 -3.88 -4.27
CA ALA A 138 -18.37 -5.02 -3.42
C ALA A 138 -19.82 -5.51 -3.60
N ARG A 139 -20.79 -4.61 -3.76
CA ARG A 139 -22.18 -4.98 -4.07
C ARG A 139 -22.26 -5.77 -5.38
N ALA A 140 -21.52 -5.34 -6.40
CA ALA A 140 -21.45 -6.05 -7.69
C ALA A 140 -20.75 -7.40 -7.56
N HIS A 141 -19.60 -7.45 -6.87
CA HIS A 141 -18.81 -8.66 -6.69
C HIS A 141 -19.54 -9.75 -5.90
N TYR A 142 -20.17 -9.39 -4.77
CA TYR A 142 -20.88 -10.34 -3.90
C TYR A 142 -22.36 -10.51 -4.23
N GLY A 143 -22.90 -9.79 -5.23
CA GLY A 143 -24.33 -9.81 -5.55
C GLY A 143 -25.25 -9.33 -4.42
N CYS A 144 -24.75 -8.48 -3.51
CA CYS A 144 -25.46 -8.05 -2.30
C CYS A 144 -25.68 -6.54 -2.30
N SER A 145 -26.82 -6.07 -2.82
CA SER A 145 -27.14 -4.65 -3.01
C SER A 145 -27.24 -3.83 -1.70
N THR A 146 -27.50 -4.49 -0.58
CA THR A 146 -27.65 -3.87 0.74
C THR A 146 -26.33 -3.69 1.50
N MET A 147 -25.22 -4.20 0.96
CA MET A 147 -23.91 -4.09 1.60
C MET A 147 -23.53 -2.62 1.83
N GLN A 148 -22.98 -2.30 2.99
CA GLN A 148 -22.63 -0.92 3.39
C GLN A 148 -21.13 -0.70 3.59
N HIS A 149 -20.35 -1.77 3.67
CA HIS A 149 -18.92 -1.72 3.95
C HIS A 149 -18.25 -3.06 3.56
N VAL A 150 -16.93 -3.06 3.49
CA VAL A 150 -16.10 -4.26 3.25
C VAL A 150 -15.16 -4.45 4.42
N GLU A 151 -15.07 -5.68 4.93
CA GLU A 151 -14.21 -6.00 6.07
C GLU A 151 -12.73 -5.96 5.70
N LEU A 152 -11.93 -5.36 6.57
CA LEU A 152 -10.48 -5.44 6.50
C LEU A 152 -9.97 -6.54 7.43
N GLU A 153 -8.74 -6.97 7.20
CA GLU A 153 -8.09 -7.98 8.02
C GLU A 153 -7.94 -7.47 9.47
N ASN A 154 -8.31 -8.35 10.40
CA ASN A 154 -8.40 -8.07 11.82
C ASN A 154 -7.73 -9.14 12.68
N THR A 155 -7.17 -10.17 12.05
CA THR A 155 -6.26 -11.15 12.64
C THR A 155 -4.86 -10.90 12.09
N ASP A 156 -3.85 -11.34 12.83
CA ASP A 156 -2.41 -11.24 12.52
C ASP A 156 -1.80 -9.86 12.87
N GLY A 157 -0.60 -9.89 13.45
CA GLY A 157 0.00 -8.81 14.26
C GLY A 157 0.22 -7.43 13.61
N THR A 158 0.99 -6.59 14.29
CA THR A 158 1.28 -5.19 13.88
C THR A 158 1.69 -5.11 12.41
N GLY A 159 0.93 -4.36 11.60
CA GLY A 159 1.16 -4.17 10.16
C GLY A 159 0.16 -4.89 9.25
N SER A 160 -0.50 -5.96 9.72
CA SER A 160 -1.53 -6.67 8.93
C SER A 160 -2.92 -6.10 9.12
N VAL A 161 -3.23 -5.64 10.35
CA VAL A 161 -4.56 -5.16 10.72
C VAL A 161 -4.94 -3.86 10.01
N GLY A 162 -6.05 -3.89 9.28
CA GLY A 162 -6.64 -2.73 8.63
C GLY A 162 -5.97 -2.28 7.34
N SER A 163 -4.85 -2.88 6.95
CA SER A 163 -4.15 -2.59 5.69
C SER A 163 -4.29 -3.70 4.66
N HIS A 164 -5.09 -4.74 4.93
CA HIS A 164 -5.40 -5.83 3.99
C HIS A 164 -6.90 -6.08 3.93
N TRP A 165 -7.38 -6.61 2.81
CA TRP A 165 -8.73 -7.16 2.74
C TRP A 165 -8.86 -8.40 3.62
N LYS A 166 -10.03 -8.63 4.21
CA LYS A 166 -10.26 -9.84 5.01
C LYS A 166 -10.16 -11.08 4.13
N MET A 167 -9.16 -11.93 4.36
CA MET A 167 -8.86 -13.10 3.51
C MET A 167 -10.09 -14.02 3.31
N ARG A 168 -10.89 -14.21 4.37
CA ARG A 168 -12.12 -15.03 4.34
C ARG A 168 -13.11 -14.58 3.25
N ASN A 169 -13.12 -13.30 2.90
CA ASN A 169 -14.05 -12.76 1.92
C ASN A 169 -13.51 -12.80 0.49
N GLU A 170 -12.20 -12.99 0.29
CA GLU A 170 -11.54 -12.99 -1.01
C GLU A 170 -11.55 -14.37 -1.70
N SER A 171 -12.65 -15.10 -1.58
CA SER A 171 -12.80 -16.37 -2.31
C SER A 171 -13.05 -16.07 -3.79
N ILE A 172 -12.08 -16.40 -4.65
CA ILE A 172 -12.23 -16.33 -6.11
C ILE A 172 -13.41 -17.23 -6.52
N THR A 173 -14.47 -16.62 -7.05
CA THR A 173 -15.50 -17.31 -7.85
C THR A 173 -15.12 -17.30 -9.31
#